data_AF-A0A8K0K360-F1
#
_entry.id   AF-A0A8K0K360-F1
#
_cell.length_a   1.000
_cell.length_b   1.000
_cell.length_c   1.000
_cell.angle_alpha   90.00
_cell.angle_beta   90.00
_cell.angle_gamma   90.00
#
_symmetry.space_group_name_H-M   'P 1'
#
loop_
_entity.id
_entity.type
_entity.pdbx_description
1 polymer ?
#
loop_
_entity_poly.entity_id
_entity_poly.type
_entity_poly.pdbx_seq_one_letter_code
_entity_poly.pdbx_strand_id
1 'polypeptide(L)'
;MGQEFYYIQMEKYARQAVSEGIKSAEELIVTMESEIYRVLNLHYNRNNHIEVPSNFRYVVEQTLREFYKAIQGGKDSEQSWKKSIYKIISRLDDPVPEYFKSPNFLEQLE
;
A
#
# COMPACT_ATOMS: atom_id res chain seq x y z
N MET A 1 3.75 -1.28 14.17
CA MET A 1 4.81 -1.42 13.14
C MET A 1 4.29 -1.83 11.77
N GLY A 2 3.19 -2.59 11.66
CA GLY A 2 2.66 -3.04 10.35
C GLY A 2 2.22 -1.92 9.39
N GLN A 3 1.44 -0.93 9.86
CA GLN A 3 0.91 0.13 8.97
C GLN A 3 1.98 1.13 8.48
N GLU A 4 3.01 1.40 9.29
CA GLU A 4 4.05 2.37 8.94
C GLU A 4 4.91 1.87 7.77
N PHE A 5 5.32 0.59 7.80
CA PHE A 5 6.06 -0.03 6.69
C PHE A 5 5.26 0.03 5.39
N TYR A 6 3.96 -0.27 5.43
CA TYR A 6 3.06 -0.21 4.29
C TYR A 6 3.12 1.18 3.62
N TYR A 7 2.86 2.25 4.38
CA TYR A 7 2.85 3.60 3.83
C TYR A 7 4.22 4.09 3.35
N ILE A 8 5.31 3.66 4.01
CA ILE A 8 6.67 3.92 3.54
C ILE A 8 6.90 3.31 2.15
N GLN A 9 6.47 2.06 1.92
CA GLN A 9 6.59 1.44 0.61
C GLN A 9 5.71 2.18 -0.43
N MET A 10 4.46 2.51 -0.10
CA MET A 10 3.59 3.26 -1.03
C MET A 10 4.22 4.58 -1.47
N GLU A 11 4.76 5.34 -0.52
CA GLU A 11 5.43 6.60 -0.84
C GLU A 11 6.69 6.39 -1.68
N LYS A 12 7.53 5.41 -1.32
CA LYS A 12 8.76 5.08 -2.05
C LYS A 12 8.46 4.77 -3.53
N TYR A 13 7.55 3.84 -3.79
CA TYR A 13 7.22 3.43 -5.16
C TYR A 13 6.47 4.52 -5.92
N ALA A 14 5.64 5.32 -5.26
CA ALA A 14 4.99 6.47 -5.89
C ALA A 14 6.00 7.54 -6.32
N ARG A 15 6.98 7.87 -5.47
CA ARG A 15 8.07 8.80 -5.81
C ARG A 15 8.92 8.27 -6.96
N GLN A 16 9.22 6.97 -6.95
CA GLN A 16 9.94 6.32 -8.04
C GLN A 16 9.17 6.46 -9.37
N ALA A 17 7.88 6.14 -9.40
CA ALA A 17 7.07 6.27 -10.60
C ALA A 17 6.99 7.71 -11.13
N VAL A 18 6.91 8.71 -10.25
CA VAL A 18 7.00 10.12 -10.64
C VAL A 18 8.37 10.43 -11.26
N SER A 19 9.46 9.94 -10.66
CA SER A 19 10.82 10.12 -11.17
C SER A 19 11.07 9.41 -12.51
N GLU A 20 10.38 8.28 -12.76
CA GLU A 20 10.42 7.54 -14.02
C GLU A 20 9.59 8.20 -15.13
N GLY A 21 8.86 9.28 -14.81
CA GLY A 21 8.09 10.04 -15.79
C GLY A 21 6.78 9.37 -16.22
N ILE A 22 6.24 8.46 -15.39
CA ILE A 22 4.87 7.96 -15.57
C ILE A 22 3.93 9.15 -15.63
N LYS A 23 2.93 9.12 -16.53
CA LYS A 23 2.06 10.27 -16.82
C LYS A 23 0.72 10.16 -16.13
N SER A 24 0.20 8.94 -15.98
CA SER A 24 -1.08 8.66 -15.34
C SER A 24 -0.95 7.67 -14.20
N ALA A 25 -1.69 7.91 -13.12
CA ALA A 25 -1.85 6.95 -12.04
C ALA A 25 -2.45 5.63 -12.53
N GLU A 26 -3.21 5.62 -13.62
CA GLU A 26 -3.81 4.42 -14.20
C GLU A 26 -2.77 3.45 -14.77
N GLU A 27 -1.58 3.94 -15.11
CA GLU A 27 -0.44 3.12 -15.56
C GLU A 27 0.19 2.34 -14.40
N LEU A 28 -0.10 2.75 -13.15
CA LEU A 28 0.33 2.02 -11.95
C LEU A 28 -0.60 0.83 -11.76
N ILE A 29 -0.16 -0.31 -12.29
CA ILE A 29 -0.82 -1.61 -12.13
C ILE A 29 0.04 -2.47 -11.22
N VAL A 30 -0.53 -2.90 -10.09
CA VAL A 30 0.19 -3.75 -9.14
C VAL A 30 -0.16 -5.20 -9.43
N THR A 31 0.77 -5.96 -9.99
CA THR A 31 0.62 -7.40 -10.28
C THR A 31 1.31 -8.27 -9.23
N MET A 32 1.14 -9.60 -9.32
CA MET A 32 1.89 -10.53 -8.46
C MET A 32 3.41 -10.45 -8.70
N GLU A 33 3.82 -9.98 -9.88
CA GLU A 33 5.22 -9.79 -10.26
C GLU A 33 5.75 -8.41 -9.87
N SER A 34 4.86 -7.46 -9.52
CA SER A 34 5.26 -6.12 -9.13
C SER A 34 6.12 -6.15 -7.86
N GLU A 35 7.20 -5.38 -7.87
CA GLU A 35 8.17 -5.38 -6.77
C GLU A 35 7.53 -4.98 -5.43
N ILE A 36 6.66 -3.96 -5.44
CA ILE A 36 5.91 -3.54 -4.25
C ILE A 36 5.10 -4.70 -3.65
N TYR A 37 4.48 -5.53 -4.49
CA TYR A 37 3.71 -6.69 -4.03
C TYR A 37 4.62 -7.73 -3.39
N ARG A 38 5.77 -8.02 -4.01
CA ARG A 38 6.77 -8.97 -3.46
C ARG A 38 7.34 -8.49 -2.12
N VAL A 39 7.65 -7.20 -2.01
CA VAL A 39 8.17 -6.59 -0.77
C VAL A 39 7.14 -6.65 0.35
N LEU A 40 5.88 -6.31 0.06
CA LEU A 40 4.80 -6.42 1.05
C LEU A 40 4.55 -7.88 1.43
N ASN A 41 4.48 -8.80 0.46
CA ASN A 41 4.27 -10.21 0.74
C ASN A 41 5.41 -10.81 1.58
N LEU A 42 6.67 -10.49 1.28
CA LEU A 42 7.81 -10.96 2.07
C LEU A 42 7.77 -10.43 3.51
N HIS A 43 7.30 -9.19 3.70
CA HIS A 43 7.22 -8.57 5.02
C HIS A 43 6.09 -9.13 5.86
N TYR A 44 4.88 -9.32 5.29
CA TYR A 44 3.69 -9.76 6.02
C TYR A 44 3.45 -11.27 5.98
N ASN A 45 3.96 -11.97 4.97
CA ASN A 45 3.70 -13.38 4.70
C ASN A 45 5.02 -14.18 4.60
N ARG A 46 5.94 -13.95 5.55
CA ARG A 46 7.32 -14.47 5.52
C ARG A 46 7.41 -16.01 5.39
N ASN A 47 6.41 -16.73 5.88
CA ASN A 47 6.33 -18.20 5.80
C ASN A 47 5.35 -18.70 4.72
N ASN A 48 4.71 -17.82 3.94
CA ASN A 48 3.64 -18.18 2.98
C ASN A 48 2.49 -19.00 3.59
N HIS A 49 2.25 -18.89 4.90
CA HIS A 49 1.19 -19.65 5.58
C HIS A 49 -0.21 -19.12 5.24
N ILE A 50 -0.31 -17.97 4.57
CA ILE A 50 -1.58 -17.29 4.30
C ILE A 50 -1.71 -17.06 2.80
N GLU A 51 -2.86 -17.43 2.25
CA GLU A 51 -3.24 -17.05 0.90
C GLU A 51 -3.53 -15.55 0.85
N VAL A 52 -2.82 -14.82 -0.02
CA VAL A 52 -3.02 -13.38 -0.16
C VAL A 52 -4.38 -13.13 -0.81
N PRO A 53 -5.28 -12.37 -0.16
CA PRO A 53 -6.59 -12.11 -0.73
C PRO A 53 -6.49 -11.32 -2.02
N SER A 54 -7.36 -11.63 -2.97
CA SER A 54 -7.46 -10.91 -4.24
C SER A 54 -7.70 -9.40 -4.03
N ASN A 55 -8.40 -9.02 -2.96
CA ASN A 55 -8.66 -7.62 -2.62
C ASN A 55 -7.42 -6.86 -2.11
N PHE A 56 -6.42 -7.56 -1.52
CA PHE A 56 -5.21 -6.90 -1.03
C PHE A 56 -4.45 -6.20 -2.16
N ARG A 57 -4.31 -6.88 -3.31
CA ARG A 57 -3.72 -6.30 -4.52
C ARG A 57 -4.44 -5.03 -4.95
N TYR A 58 -5.77 -5.06 -4.96
CA TYR A 58 -6.59 -3.90 -5.33
C TYR A 58 -6.36 -2.73 -4.38
N VAL A 59 -6.37 -2.96 -3.06
CA VAL A 59 -6.12 -1.92 -2.06
C VAL A 59 -4.70 -1.34 -2.17
N VAL A 60 -3.69 -2.18 -2.40
CA VAL A 60 -2.31 -1.74 -2.66
C VAL A 60 -2.23 -0.85 -3.90
N GLU A 61 -2.86 -1.27 -4.99
CA GLU A 61 -2.89 -0.50 -6.24
C GLU A 61 -3.56 0.86 -6.05
N GLN A 62 -4.75 0.90 -5.45
CA GLN A 62 -5.45 2.15 -5.18
C GLN A 62 -4.66 3.07 -4.24
N THR A 63 -4.05 2.49 -3.20
CA THR A 63 -3.21 3.27 -2.28
C THR A 63 -2.03 3.89 -3.02
N LEU A 64 -1.30 3.10 -3.80
CA LEU A 64 -0.15 3.56 -4.58
C LEU A 64 -0.55 4.70 -5.53
N ARG A 65 -1.70 4.59 -6.18
CA ARG A 65 -2.25 5.64 -7.05
C ARG A 65 -2.54 6.93 -6.30
N GLU A 66 -3.10 6.86 -5.10
CA GLU A 66 -3.38 8.07 -4.30
C GLU A 66 -2.10 8.75 -3.82
N PHE A 67 -1.09 7.99 -3.40
CA PHE A 67 0.23 8.54 -3.10
C PHE A 67 0.86 9.19 -4.33
N TYR A 68 0.83 8.50 -5.48
CA TYR A 68 1.36 9.02 -6.74
C TYR A 68 0.66 10.30 -7.17
N LYS A 69 -0.68 10.37 -7.16
CA LYS A 69 -1.44 11.58 -7.52
C LYS A 69 -1.07 12.76 -6.61
N ALA A 70 -0.90 12.51 -5.32
CA ALA A 70 -0.52 13.55 -4.37
C ALA A 70 0.90 14.08 -4.67
N ILE A 71 1.87 13.19 -4.91
CA ILE A 71 3.26 13.56 -5.20
C ILE A 71 3.39 14.22 -6.57
N GLN A 72 2.78 13.64 -7.61
CA GLN A 72 2.78 14.19 -8.97
C GLN A 72 2.13 15.59 -9.00
N GLY A 73 1.09 15.80 -8.20
CA GLY A 73 0.41 17.10 -8.05
C GLY A 73 1.10 18.06 -7.08
N GLY A 74 2.25 17.72 -6.50
CA GLY A 74 3.00 18.56 -5.55
C GLY A 74 2.31 18.76 -4.18
N LYS A 75 1.30 17.95 -3.85
CA LYS A 75 0.55 18.03 -2.59
C LYS A 75 1.34 17.46 -1.41
N ASP A 76 2.41 16.70 -1.65
CA ASP A 76 3.25 16.10 -0.62
C ASP A 76 4.05 17.10 0.21
N SER A 77 4.07 18.37 -0.21
CA SER A 77 4.62 19.50 0.56
C SER A 77 3.65 20.02 1.64
N GLU A 78 2.36 19.65 1.59
CA GLU A 78 1.37 20.04 2.60
C GLU A 78 1.50 19.20 3.87
N GLN A 79 1.48 19.79 5.07
CA GLN A 79 1.66 19.05 6.33
C GLN A 79 0.69 17.86 6.52
N SER A 80 -0.50 17.93 5.93
CA SER A 80 -1.60 16.99 6.13
C SER A 80 -1.90 16.11 4.91
N TRP A 81 -1.05 16.09 3.89
CA TRP A 81 -1.32 15.42 2.60
C TRP A 81 -1.71 13.95 2.75
N LYS A 82 -1.05 13.23 3.67
CA LYS A 82 -1.34 11.82 3.96
C LYS A 82 -2.71 11.60 4.62
N LYS A 83 -3.26 12.58 5.34
CA LYS A 83 -4.58 12.46 5.98
C LYS A 83 -5.69 12.25 4.95
N SER A 84 -5.61 12.93 3.82
CA SER A 84 -6.56 12.78 2.71
C SER A 84 -6.49 11.39 2.10
N ILE A 85 -5.28 10.84 1.95
CA ILE A 85 -5.05 9.48 1.44
C ILE A 85 -5.61 8.44 2.42
N TYR A 86 -5.30 8.57 3.72
CA TYR A 86 -5.82 7.66 4.75
C TYR A 86 -7.34 7.60 4.78
N LYS A 87 -8.02 8.74 4.55
CA LYS A 87 -9.48 8.80 4.46
C LYS A 87 -10.05 8.08 3.23
N ILE A 88 -9.30 8.02 2.14
CA ILE A 88 -9.69 7.27 0.94
C ILE A 88 -9.50 5.78 1.20
N ILE A 89 -8.33 5.39 1.73
CA ILE A 89 -8.02 4.00 2.07
C ILE A 89 -9.03 3.43 3.07
N SER A 90 -9.40 4.20 4.11
CA SER A 90 -10.39 3.78 5.10
C SER A 90 -11.79 3.54 4.52
N ARG A 91 -12.06 3.99 3.28
CA ARG A 91 -13.31 3.74 2.54
C ARG A 91 -13.20 2.59 1.54
N LEU A 92 -11.98 2.23 1.14
CA LEU A 92 -11.68 1.01 0.38
C LEU A 92 -11.67 -0.22 1.29
N ASP A 93 -11.64 0.02 2.59
CA ASP A 93 -11.78 -0.92 3.70
C ASP A 93 -13.23 -1.46 3.81
N ASP A 94 -13.70 -2.20 2.79
CA ASP A 94 -14.58 -3.35 3.07
C ASP A 94 -13.78 -4.25 4.02
N PRO A 95 -14.36 -4.72 5.14
CA PRO A 95 -13.64 -4.92 6.40
C PRO A 95 -12.32 -5.58 6.12
N VAL A 96 -11.21 -4.83 6.25
CA VAL A 96 -9.88 -5.43 6.25
C VAL A 96 -9.99 -6.62 7.19
N PRO A 97 -9.81 -7.84 6.67
CA PRO A 97 -10.08 -9.00 7.47
C PRO A 97 -9.28 -8.90 8.76
N GLU A 98 -9.89 -9.26 9.88
CA GLU A 98 -9.37 -8.97 11.22
C GLU A 98 -7.90 -9.37 11.42
N TYR A 99 -7.39 -10.33 10.63
CA TYR A 99 -5.99 -10.74 10.63
C TYR A 99 -4.98 -9.62 10.31
N PHE A 100 -5.35 -8.57 9.58
CA PHE A 100 -4.49 -7.39 9.36
C PHE A 100 -4.64 -6.32 10.46
N LYS A 101 -5.71 -6.39 11.27
CA LYS A 101 -6.04 -5.41 12.32
C LYS A 101 -5.41 -5.77 13.67
N SER A 102 -5.05 -7.04 13.87
CA SER A 102 -4.45 -7.50 15.11
C SER A 102 -2.97 -7.08 15.22
N PRO A 103 -2.58 -6.28 16.24
CA PRO A 103 -1.17 -6.05 16.56
C PRO A 103 -0.46 -7.35 16.98
N ASN A 104 -1.24 -8.35 17.42
CA ASN A 104 -0.83 -9.70 17.80
C ASN A 104 -0.87 -10.72 16.65
N PHE A 105 -1.00 -10.30 15.39
CA PHE A 105 -0.87 -11.21 14.23
C PHE A 105 0.40 -12.06 14.28
N LEU A 106 1.49 -11.50 14.83
CA LEU A 106 2.77 -12.18 15.01
C LEU A 106 2.83 -13.13 16.23
N GLU A 107 1.97 -12.96 17.23
CA GLU A 107 2.01 -13.76 18.48
C GLU A 107 1.06 -14.96 18.47
N GLN A 108 0.07 -15.04 17.57
CA GLN A 108 -0.80 -16.21 17.45
C GLN A 108 -0.21 -17.36 16.61
N LEU A 109 1.10 -17.31 16.33
CA LEU A 109 1.84 -18.32 15.55
C LEU A 109 2.80 -19.17 16.39
N GLU A 110 2.67 -19.16 17.72
CA GLU A 110 3.27 -20.14 18.64
C GLU A 110 2.22 -21.05 19.27
#